data_AF-A0A965UGV8-F1
#
_entry.id   AF-A0A965UGV8-F1
#
_cell.length_a   1.000
_cell.length_b   1.000
_cell.length_c   1.000
_cell.angle_alpha   90.00
_cell.angle_beta   90.00
_cell.angle_gamma   90.00
#
_symmetry.space_group_name_H-M   'P 1'
#
loop_
_entity.id
_entity.type
_entity.pdbx_description
1 polymer ?
#
loop_
_entity_poly.entity_id
_entity_poly.type
_entity_poly.pdbx_seq_one_letter_code
_entity_poly.pdbx_strand_id
1 'polypeptide(L)'
;MAKASWLSVTPATGSGNGNVSVSTAAAHTGRVARSTTVTFKASGVTDKVATVNQAGKPEFVQIQTSASASKAGGVVTITGTTNSTKLTFALGTGSLVITLPNSYLANSVSTNNGVAITGDPGAAQEFAFSIAITVPANVGITSLSKQITVMANGGQTSNCTLTQAAGDASLSISPATIDLTWEGTAQSITVTSNTSWTVE
;
A
#
# COMPACT_ATOMS: atom_id res chain seq x y z
N MET A 1 -34.16 18.14 16.25
CA MET A 1 -32.75 18.18 15.80
C MET A 1 -32.72 18.26 14.28
N ALA A 2 -31.69 18.89 13.69
CA ALA A 2 -31.51 18.86 12.23
C ALA A 2 -31.03 17.46 11.79
N LYS A 3 -31.48 16.97 10.64
CA LYS A 3 -30.97 15.73 10.05
C LYS A 3 -29.47 15.88 9.74
N ALA A 4 -28.71 14.79 9.79
CA ALA A 4 -27.28 14.84 9.45
C ALA A 4 -27.05 15.32 8.00
N SER A 5 -25.92 16.01 7.78
CA SER A 5 -25.55 16.59 6.47
C SER A 5 -25.32 15.54 5.38
N TRP A 6 -24.95 14.31 5.76
CA TRP A 6 -24.73 13.20 4.82
C TRP A 6 -26.03 12.57 4.30
N LEU A 7 -27.19 12.92 4.85
CA LEU A 7 -28.50 12.47 4.38
C LEU A 7 -29.14 13.43 3.39
N SER A 8 -29.76 12.87 2.35
CA SER A 8 -30.74 13.52 1.48
C SER A 8 -32.13 12.96 1.75
N VAL A 9 -33.14 13.83 1.68
CA VAL A 9 -34.55 13.49 1.91
C VAL A 9 -35.38 14.15 0.82
N THR A 10 -36.13 13.36 0.04
CA THR A 10 -36.88 13.86 -1.12
C THR A 10 -38.26 13.19 -1.24
N PRO A 11 -39.36 13.95 -1.37
CA PRO A 11 -39.43 15.40 -1.20
C PRO A 11 -39.27 15.81 0.27
N ALA A 12 -38.84 17.05 0.52
CA ALA A 12 -38.68 17.58 1.89
C ALA A 12 -40.00 18.04 2.52
N THR A 13 -41.04 18.23 1.70
CA THR A 13 -42.40 18.62 2.10
C THR A 13 -43.42 17.86 1.26
N GLY A 14 -44.67 17.78 1.73
CA GLY A 14 -45.76 17.10 1.04
C GLY A 14 -47.11 17.38 1.71
N SER A 15 -48.18 16.87 1.12
CA SER A 15 -49.55 16.96 1.66
C SER A 15 -50.29 15.64 1.44
N GLY A 16 -51.14 15.26 2.38
CA GLY A 16 -51.83 13.97 2.38
C GLY A 16 -50.87 12.78 2.50
N ASN A 17 -51.33 11.61 2.05
CA ASN A 17 -50.54 10.39 2.06
C ASN A 17 -49.50 10.42 0.93
N GLY A 18 -48.30 9.89 1.19
CA GLY A 18 -47.24 9.80 0.18
C GLY A 18 -45.99 9.10 0.69
N ASN A 19 -44.98 9.04 -0.17
CA ASN A 19 -43.70 8.42 0.13
C ASN A 19 -42.59 9.48 0.21
N VAL A 20 -41.67 9.28 1.13
CA VAL A 20 -40.45 10.09 1.28
C VAL A 20 -39.26 9.16 1.12
N SER A 21 -38.35 9.51 0.21
CA SER A 21 -37.10 8.79 0.00
C SER A 21 -36.02 9.35 0.92
N VAL A 22 -35.29 8.47 1.61
CA VAL A 22 -34.13 8.79 2.44
C VAL A 22 -32.90 8.12 1.84
N SER A 23 -31.90 8.92 1.45
CA SER A 23 -30.68 8.44 0.81
C SER A 23 -29.45 9.17 1.35
N THR A 24 -28.25 8.76 0.94
CA THR A 24 -27.00 9.43 1.33
C THR A 24 -26.33 10.12 0.14
N ALA A 25 -25.72 11.28 0.37
CA ALA A 25 -25.02 12.03 -0.68
C ALA A 25 -23.80 11.28 -1.25
N ALA A 26 -23.12 10.51 -0.39
CA ALA A 26 -22.02 9.62 -0.76
C ALA A 26 -22.03 8.36 0.12
N ALA A 27 -21.41 7.29 -0.37
CA ALA A 27 -21.20 6.08 0.40
C ALA A 27 -20.37 6.36 1.65
N HIS A 28 -20.69 5.70 2.76
CA HIS A 28 -19.87 5.72 3.96
C HIS A 28 -18.66 4.81 3.76
N THR A 29 -17.44 5.32 3.96
CA THR A 29 -16.19 4.57 3.73
C THR A 29 -15.57 4.02 5.01
N GLY A 30 -16.01 4.52 6.18
CA GLY A 30 -15.58 4.02 7.48
C GLY A 30 -16.21 2.68 7.81
N ARG A 31 -15.53 1.87 8.62
CA ARG A 31 -16.01 0.53 8.99
C ARG A 31 -17.01 0.51 10.14
N VAL A 32 -17.14 1.62 10.89
CA VAL A 32 -18.11 1.72 11.99
C VAL A 32 -19.41 2.31 11.46
N ALA A 33 -20.53 1.67 11.79
CA ALA A 33 -21.86 2.16 11.43
C ALA A 33 -22.12 3.55 12.04
N ARG A 34 -22.91 4.36 11.31
CA ARG A 34 -23.32 5.70 11.78
C ARG A 34 -24.84 5.82 11.83
N SER A 35 -25.33 6.63 12.75
CA SER A 35 -26.77 6.85 12.97
C SER A 35 -27.11 8.33 13.04
N THR A 36 -28.33 8.68 12.65
CA THR A 36 -28.94 10.00 12.82
C THR A 36 -30.45 9.85 12.89
N THR A 37 -31.15 10.92 13.25
CA THR A 37 -32.61 10.97 13.18
C THR A 37 -33.10 11.88 12.04
N VAL A 38 -34.27 11.56 11.49
CA VAL A 38 -35.08 12.44 10.65
C VAL A 38 -36.38 12.76 11.40
N THR A 39 -36.76 14.02 11.48
CA THR A 39 -37.97 14.48 12.18
C THR A 39 -39.00 14.96 11.16
N PHE A 40 -40.19 14.37 11.21
CA PHE A 40 -41.36 14.74 10.41
C PHE A 40 -42.27 15.64 11.24
N LYS A 41 -42.65 16.78 10.68
CA LYS A 41 -43.46 17.82 11.35
C LYS A 41 -44.71 18.12 10.54
N ALA A 42 -45.83 18.30 11.22
CA ALA A 42 -47.08 18.77 10.63
C ALA A 42 -47.87 19.60 11.65
N SER A 43 -48.66 20.56 11.17
CA SER A 43 -49.45 21.44 12.05
C SER A 43 -50.49 20.63 12.84
N GLY A 44 -50.68 20.97 14.12
CA GLY A 44 -51.70 20.36 14.97
C GLY A 44 -51.41 18.94 15.46
N VAL A 45 -50.23 18.37 15.19
CA VAL A 45 -49.82 17.04 15.65
C VAL A 45 -48.41 17.04 16.23
N THR A 46 -48.10 16.07 17.09
CA THR A 46 -46.75 15.88 17.63
C THR A 46 -45.78 15.37 16.56
N ASP A 47 -44.56 15.92 16.54
CA ASP A 47 -43.46 15.48 15.68
C ASP A 47 -43.24 13.96 15.75
N LYS A 48 -42.96 13.35 14.59
CA LYS A 48 -42.57 11.94 14.49
C LYS A 48 -41.10 11.83 14.13
N VAL A 49 -40.41 10.88 14.76
CA VAL A 49 -38.96 10.70 14.58
C VAL A 49 -38.68 9.32 14.01
N ALA A 50 -37.88 9.26 12.95
CA ALA A 50 -37.34 8.03 12.41
C ALA A 50 -35.82 8.00 12.62
N THR A 51 -35.31 6.87 13.11
CA THR A 51 -33.87 6.61 13.21
C THR A 51 -33.36 6.06 11.89
N VAL A 52 -32.28 6.62 11.37
CA VAL A 52 -31.61 6.19 10.15
C VAL A 52 -30.25 5.64 10.51
N ASN A 53 -30.06 4.34 10.26
CA ASN A 53 -28.81 3.64 10.49
C ASN A 53 -28.15 3.31 9.14
N GLN A 54 -26.91 3.74 8.96
CA GLN A 54 -26.09 3.36 7.82
C GLN A 54 -24.98 2.42 8.28
N ALA A 55 -24.90 1.24 7.65
CA ALA A 55 -23.86 0.26 7.94
C ALA A 55 -22.45 0.81 7.62
N GLY A 56 -21.45 0.28 8.32
CA GLY A 56 -20.05 0.49 7.98
C GLY A 56 -19.66 -0.22 6.67
N LYS A 57 -18.67 0.33 5.96
CA LYS A 57 -18.02 -0.37 4.86
C LYS A 57 -17.25 -1.58 5.42
N PRO A 58 -17.33 -2.77 4.80
CA PRO A 58 -16.50 -3.90 5.21
C PRO A 58 -15.02 -3.52 5.35
N GLU A 59 -14.33 -4.13 6.31
CA GLU A 59 -12.90 -3.89 6.49
C GLU A 59 -12.12 -4.30 5.23
N PHE A 60 -11.19 -3.47 4.80
CA PHE A 60 -10.37 -3.73 3.63
C PHE A 60 -8.98 -3.13 3.76
N VAL A 61 -8.05 -3.65 2.97
CA VAL A 61 -6.77 -3.03 2.67
C VAL A 61 -6.47 -3.20 1.19
N GLN A 62 -5.96 -2.15 0.56
CA GLN A 62 -5.52 -2.18 -0.82
C GLN A 62 -4.18 -1.46 -0.92
N ILE A 63 -3.15 -2.16 -1.38
CA ILE A 63 -1.84 -1.60 -1.70
C ILE A 63 -1.67 -1.52 -3.22
N GLN A 64 -0.86 -0.58 -3.72
CA GLN A 64 -0.53 -0.56 -5.14
C GLN A 64 0.10 -1.90 -5.56
N THR A 65 -0.23 -2.40 -6.75
CA THR A 65 0.13 -3.76 -7.18
C THR A 65 1.58 -3.93 -7.58
N SER A 66 2.26 -2.84 -7.98
CA SER A 66 3.66 -2.85 -8.37
C SER A 66 4.40 -1.61 -7.89
N ALA A 67 5.71 -1.76 -7.72
CA ALA A 67 6.67 -0.70 -7.46
C ALA A 67 8.01 -1.07 -8.10
N SER A 68 8.87 -0.10 -8.38
CA SER A 68 10.16 -0.37 -9.02
C SER A 68 11.31 0.45 -8.42
N ALA A 69 12.48 -0.15 -8.42
CA ALA A 69 13.76 0.49 -8.14
C ALA A 69 14.70 0.37 -9.34
N SER A 70 15.56 1.38 -9.53
CA SER A 70 16.66 1.28 -10.48
C SER A 70 17.72 0.27 -10.00
N LYS A 71 18.70 -0.06 -10.86
CA LYS A 71 19.86 -0.87 -10.47
C LYS A 71 20.68 -0.26 -9.33
N ALA A 72 20.65 1.07 -9.19
CA ALA A 72 21.31 1.76 -8.07
C ALA A 72 20.58 1.56 -6.73
N GLY A 73 19.35 1.01 -6.74
CA GLY A 73 18.51 0.90 -5.55
C GLY A 73 17.91 2.26 -5.16
N GLY A 74 17.86 2.51 -3.85
CA GLY A 74 17.31 3.73 -3.25
C GLY A 74 16.06 3.48 -2.42
N VAL A 75 15.42 4.57 -1.97
CA VAL A 75 14.17 4.49 -1.22
C VAL A 75 12.99 4.42 -2.18
N VAL A 76 12.19 3.36 -2.06
CA VAL A 76 10.94 3.19 -2.81
C VAL A 76 9.76 3.36 -1.86
N THR A 77 8.88 4.32 -2.16
CA THR A 77 7.63 4.54 -1.42
C THR A 77 6.51 3.74 -2.05
N ILE A 78 5.87 2.87 -1.26
CA ILE A 78 4.72 2.08 -1.66
C ILE A 78 3.49 2.60 -0.92
N THR A 79 2.41 2.86 -1.64
CA THR A 79 1.18 3.48 -1.11
C THR A 79 -0.03 2.55 -1.17
N GLY A 80 -1.05 2.87 -0.40
CA GLY A 80 -2.33 2.18 -0.41
C GLY A 80 -3.42 2.91 0.37
N THR A 81 -4.61 2.30 0.41
CA THR A 81 -5.79 2.80 1.12
C THR A 81 -6.42 1.69 1.97
N THR A 82 -6.93 2.04 3.14
CA THR A 82 -7.57 1.08 4.07
C THR A 82 -8.58 1.80 4.97
N ASN A 83 -9.45 1.03 5.63
CA ASN A 83 -10.24 1.48 6.78
C ASN A 83 -9.93 0.65 8.06
N SER A 84 -8.81 -0.10 8.07
CA SER A 84 -8.41 -0.97 9.17
C SER A 84 -7.87 -0.20 10.38
N THR A 85 -7.95 -0.80 11.58
CA THR A 85 -7.35 -0.29 12.82
C THR A 85 -5.85 -0.54 12.92
N LYS A 86 -5.31 -1.45 12.11
CA LYS A 86 -3.93 -1.93 12.22
C LYS A 86 -3.50 -2.52 10.89
N LEU A 87 -2.29 -2.19 10.45
CA LEU A 87 -1.66 -2.84 9.31
C LEU A 87 -0.43 -3.63 9.76
N THR A 88 -0.28 -4.83 9.20
CA THR A 88 0.91 -5.67 9.36
C THR A 88 1.53 -5.92 7.99
N PHE A 89 2.74 -5.44 7.78
CA PHE A 89 3.55 -5.67 6.60
C PHE A 89 4.45 -6.88 6.80
N ALA A 90 4.57 -7.69 5.76
CA ALA A 90 5.46 -8.85 5.69
C ALA A 90 6.11 -8.96 4.30
N LEU A 91 7.29 -9.57 4.26
CA LEU A 91 7.94 -9.92 3.01
C LEU A 91 7.44 -11.28 2.54
N GLY A 92 7.08 -11.36 1.26
CA GLY A 92 6.71 -12.59 0.57
C GLY A 92 7.84 -13.14 -0.31
N THR A 93 7.44 -13.82 -1.38
CA THR A 93 8.34 -14.49 -2.33
C THR A 93 9.20 -13.49 -3.14
N GLY A 94 10.31 -13.97 -3.71
CA GLY A 94 11.17 -13.19 -4.61
C GLY A 94 12.65 -13.21 -4.22
N SER A 95 13.51 -12.80 -5.16
CA SER A 95 14.98 -12.82 -5.04
C SER A 95 15.60 -11.54 -4.48
N LEU A 96 14.87 -10.41 -4.48
CA LEU A 96 15.37 -9.15 -3.95
C LEU A 96 15.46 -9.21 -2.41
N VAL A 97 16.68 -9.05 -1.88
CA VAL A 97 16.97 -9.06 -0.45
C VAL A 97 16.81 -7.64 0.11
N ILE A 98 15.81 -7.44 0.97
CA ILE A 98 15.49 -6.18 1.64
C ILE A 98 15.00 -6.46 3.06
N THR A 99 14.98 -5.41 3.90
CA THR A 99 14.37 -5.44 5.23
C THR A 99 13.21 -4.44 5.27
N LEU A 100 12.11 -4.79 5.94
CA LEU A 100 11.01 -3.86 6.15
C LEU A 100 11.41 -2.82 7.22
N PRO A 101 11.01 -1.54 7.06
CA PRO A 101 11.13 -0.58 8.15
C PRO A 101 10.26 -0.98 9.35
N ASN A 102 10.63 -0.51 10.54
CA ASN A 102 9.85 -0.73 11.77
C ASN A 102 8.50 0.00 11.75
N SER A 103 8.36 1.05 10.95
CA SER A 103 7.18 1.91 10.89
C SER A 103 6.78 2.24 9.46
N TYR A 104 5.52 2.63 9.31
CA TYR A 104 4.89 3.13 8.09
C TYR A 104 4.09 4.39 8.43
N LEU A 105 3.61 5.13 7.43
CA LEU A 105 2.68 6.24 7.65
C LEU A 105 1.25 5.77 7.45
N ALA A 106 0.39 5.95 8.45
CA ALA A 106 -1.06 5.74 8.35
C ALA A 106 -1.76 7.09 8.57
N ASN A 107 -2.53 7.55 7.59
CA ASN A 107 -3.15 8.88 7.63
C ASN A 107 -2.12 9.99 7.96
N SER A 108 -0.93 9.88 7.35
CA SER A 108 0.23 10.76 7.58
C SER A 108 0.86 10.70 8.99
N VAL A 109 0.46 9.75 9.84
CA VAL A 109 1.03 9.55 11.18
C VAL A 109 1.94 8.32 11.19
N SER A 110 3.16 8.46 11.73
CA SER A 110 4.08 7.34 11.90
C SER A 110 3.49 6.29 12.84
N THR A 111 3.37 5.06 12.35
CA THR A 111 2.79 3.92 13.05
C THR A 111 3.73 2.73 12.95
N ASN A 112 3.96 2.04 14.07
CA ASN A 112 4.78 0.83 14.08
C ASN A 112 4.07 -0.33 13.37
N ASN A 113 4.84 -1.14 12.66
CA ASN A 113 4.33 -2.31 11.96
C ASN A 113 3.65 -3.28 12.94
N GLY A 114 2.41 -3.70 12.64
CA GLY A 114 1.66 -4.62 13.49
C GLY A 114 1.13 -4.01 14.79
N VAL A 115 1.13 -2.67 14.93
CA VAL A 115 0.58 -1.95 16.08
C VAL A 115 -0.69 -1.18 15.68
N ALA A 116 -1.62 -1.00 16.63
CA ALA A 116 -2.84 -0.23 16.39
C ALA A 116 -2.53 1.21 15.95
N ILE A 117 -3.26 1.69 14.95
CA ILE A 117 -3.18 3.04 14.40
C ILE A 117 -3.86 4.01 15.37
N THR A 118 -3.13 5.02 15.81
CA THR A 118 -3.64 6.04 16.73
C THR A 118 -4.87 6.76 16.17
N GLY A 119 -5.90 6.89 17.01
CA GLY A 119 -7.13 7.62 16.68
C GLY A 119 -8.09 6.89 15.76
N ASP A 120 -7.69 5.73 15.22
CA ASP A 120 -8.57 4.87 14.42
C ASP A 120 -9.33 5.61 13.30
N PRO A 121 -8.62 6.25 12.35
CA PRO A 121 -9.25 7.02 11.27
C PRO A 121 -10.24 6.18 10.45
N GLY A 122 -9.95 4.87 10.33
CA GLY A 122 -10.76 3.86 9.65
C GLY A 122 -12.19 3.70 10.17
N ALA A 123 -12.48 4.14 11.40
CA ALA A 123 -13.82 4.05 11.96
C ALA A 123 -14.82 4.91 11.18
N ALA A 124 -14.43 6.16 10.87
CA ALA A 124 -15.28 7.15 10.22
C ALA A 124 -15.10 7.21 8.70
N GLN A 125 -13.90 6.91 8.19
CA GLN A 125 -13.59 6.99 6.77
C GLN A 125 -12.40 6.12 6.39
N GLU A 126 -12.26 5.77 5.12
CA GLU A 126 -11.00 5.23 4.62
C GLU A 126 -9.89 6.29 4.61
N PHE A 127 -8.64 5.85 4.67
CA PHE A 127 -7.46 6.72 4.73
C PHE A 127 -6.30 6.10 3.96
N ALA A 128 -5.37 6.96 3.52
CA ALA A 128 -4.16 6.54 2.82
C ALA A 128 -3.07 6.09 3.80
N PHE A 129 -2.26 5.13 3.37
CA PHE A 129 -1.04 4.72 4.07
C PHE A 129 0.14 4.63 3.09
N SER A 130 1.37 4.69 3.60
CA SER A 130 2.57 4.45 2.82
C SER A 130 3.69 3.82 3.64
N ILE A 131 4.53 3.01 2.98
CA ILE A 131 5.74 2.42 3.55
C ILE A 131 6.94 2.74 2.65
N ALA A 132 8.04 3.18 3.26
CA ALA A 132 9.27 3.52 2.56
C ALA A 132 10.30 2.39 2.73
N ILE A 133 10.63 1.70 1.65
CA ILE A 133 11.53 0.54 1.64
C ILE A 133 12.87 0.96 1.05
N THR A 134 13.95 0.69 1.79
CA THR A 134 15.31 0.90 1.26
C THR A 134 15.75 -0.32 0.46
N VAL A 135 16.10 -0.10 -0.80
CA VAL A 135 16.53 -1.12 -1.75
C VAL A 135 18.04 -0.96 -1.99
N PRO A 136 18.87 -1.99 -1.75
CA PRO A 136 20.31 -1.92 -2.03
C PRO A 136 20.58 -1.91 -3.55
N ALA A 137 21.79 -1.53 -3.98
CA ALA A 137 22.16 -1.61 -5.39
C ALA A 137 22.23 -3.07 -5.88
N ASN A 138 21.77 -3.32 -7.11
CA ASN A 138 21.90 -4.60 -7.80
C ASN A 138 23.13 -4.59 -8.73
N VAL A 139 24.14 -5.36 -8.36
CA VAL A 139 25.38 -5.53 -9.15
C VAL A 139 25.33 -6.78 -10.05
N GLY A 140 24.28 -7.60 -9.93
CA GLY A 140 24.07 -8.77 -10.76
C GLY A 140 23.37 -8.43 -12.07
N ILE A 141 23.60 -9.22 -13.11
CA ILE A 141 23.06 -8.99 -14.45
C ILE A 141 21.59 -9.43 -14.64
N THR A 142 20.91 -9.84 -13.56
CA THR A 142 19.50 -10.27 -13.59
C THR A 142 18.65 -9.31 -12.77
N SER A 143 17.40 -9.13 -13.21
CA SER A 143 16.42 -8.36 -12.43
C SER A 143 15.99 -9.13 -11.19
N LEU A 144 15.71 -8.40 -10.12
CA LEU A 144 15.27 -8.97 -8.84
C LEU A 144 13.84 -8.53 -8.54
N SER A 145 13.15 -9.30 -7.71
CA SER A 145 11.81 -8.92 -7.24
C SER A 145 11.56 -9.37 -5.81
N LYS A 146 10.67 -8.68 -5.10
CA LYS A 146 10.17 -9.07 -3.78
C LYS A 146 8.70 -8.70 -3.65
N GLN A 147 7.89 -9.66 -3.22
CA GLN A 147 6.53 -9.41 -2.82
C GLN A 147 6.50 -8.73 -1.45
N ILE A 148 5.72 -7.67 -1.32
CA ILE A 148 5.36 -7.01 -0.07
C ILE A 148 3.88 -7.28 0.18
N THR A 149 3.55 -7.90 1.30
CA THR A 149 2.18 -8.18 1.71
C THR A 149 1.80 -7.22 2.83
N VAL A 150 0.64 -6.60 2.72
CA VAL A 150 0.01 -5.87 3.82
C VAL A 150 -1.25 -6.63 4.26
N MET A 151 -1.43 -6.76 5.57
CA MET A 151 -2.58 -7.40 6.20
C MET A 151 -3.32 -6.41 7.11
N ALA A 152 -4.63 -6.29 6.90
CA ALA A 152 -5.54 -5.57 7.79
C ALA A 152 -5.75 -6.34 9.11
N ASN A 153 -6.22 -5.66 10.15
CA ASN A 153 -6.52 -6.28 11.43
C ASN A 153 -7.49 -7.47 11.33
N GLY A 154 -8.51 -7.35 10.46
CA GLY A 154 -9.46 -8.42 10.17
C GLY A 154 -8.92 -9.58 9.32
N GLY A 155 -7.64 -9.57 8.94
CA GLY A 155 -6.98 -10.63 8.18
C GLY A 155 -7.05 -10.50 6.66
N GLN A 156 -7.66 -9.44 6.11
CA GLN A 156 -7.65 -9.17 4.67
C GLN A 156 -6.23 -8.82 4.24
N THR A 157 -5.77 -9.38 3.12
CA THR A 157 -4.41 -9.16 2.60
C THR A 157 -4.42 -8.50 1.23
N SER A 158 -3.40 -7.68 0.96
CA SER A 158 -3.12 -7.11 -0.36
C SER A 158 -1.62 -7.15 -0.65
N ASN A 159 -1.23 -7.33 -1.91
CA ASN A 159 0.15 -7.59 -2.31
C ASN A 159 0.67 -6.54 -3.30
N CYS A 160 1.92 -6.13 -3.12
CA CYS A 160 2.70 -5.32 -4.05
C CYS A 160 3.92 -6.12 -4.52
N THR A 161 4.21 -6.13 -5.82
CA THR A 161 5.47 -6.67 -6.34
C THR A 161 6.47 -5.53 -6.56
N LEU A 162 7.51 -5.48 -5.73
CA LEU A 162 8.65 -4.58 -5.90
C LEU A 162 9.68 -5.22 -6.84
N THR A 163 9.95 -4.59 -7.97
CA THR A 163 10.99 -5.04 -8.93
C THR A 163 12.21 -4.14 -8.87
N GLN A 164 13.37 -4.71 -9.17
CA GLN A 164 14.63 -3.98 -9.31
C GLN A 164 15.29 -4.36 -10.63
N ALA A 165 15.74 -3.35 -11.39
CA ALA A 165 16.47 -3.55 -12.63
C ALA A 165 17.78 -4.33 -12.43
N ALA A 166 18.22 -5.05 -13.46
CA ALA A 166 19.54 -5.66 -13.51
C ALA A 166 20.65 -4.61 -13.45
N GLY A 167 21.77 -4.96 -12.83
CA GLY A 167 23.04 -4.27 -12.96
C GLY A 167 23.66 -4.46 -14.36
N ASP A 168 24.76 -3.74 -14.61
CA ASP A 168 25.49 -3.85 -15.88
C ASP A 168 26.43 -5.05 -15.86
N ALA A 169 26.65 -5.66 -17.03
CA ALA A 169 27.74 -6.62 -17.20
C ALA A 169 29.11 -5.92 -17.12
N SER A 170 30.08 -6.59 -16.52
CA SER A 170 31.45 -6.14 -16.33
C SER A 170 32.40 -7.30 -16.57
N LEU A 171 33.51 -7.01 -17.26
CA LEU A 171 34.61 -7.91 -17.52
C LEU A 171 35.90 -7.09 -17.49
N SER A 172 36.90 -7.56 -16.76
CA SER A 172 38.23 -6.94 -16.70
C SER A 172 39.30 -8.00 -16.47
N ILE A 173 40.51 -7.70 -16.94
CA ILE A 173 41.68 -8.57 -16.80
C ILE A 173 42.87 -7.82 -16.20
N SER A 174 43.75 -8.52 -15.48
CA SER A 174 45.02 -7.96 -15.02
C SER A 174 46.09 -9.05 -14.83
N PRO A 175 47.34 -8.85 -15.31
CA PRO A 175 47.82 -7.71 -16.09
C PRO A 175 47.26 -7.69 -17.52
N ALA A 176 47.31 -6.53 -18.19
CA ALA A 176 46.89 -6.37 -19.60
C ALA A 176 47.93 -6.88 -20.61
N THR A 177 49.15 -7.16 -20.14
CA THR A 177 50.27 -7.68 -20.94
C THR A 177 50.89 -8.84 -20.20
N ILE A 178 51.19 -9.91 -20.94
CA ILE A 178 51.99 -11.05 -20.49
C ILE A 178 53.21 -11.13 -21.41
N ASP A 179 54.38 -11.24 -20.81
CA ASP A 179 55.65 -11.38 -21.52
C ASP A 179 56.21 -12.79 -21.31
N LEU A 180 56.01 -13.68 -22.27
CA LEU A 180 56.56 -15.03 -22.23
C LEU A 180 58.03 -15.03 -22.69
N THR A 181 58.88 -15.79 -22.02
CA THR A 181 60.22 -16.10 -22.51
C THR A 181 60.16 -17.14 -23.64
N TRP A 182 61.29 -17.39 -24.31
CA TRP A 182 61.40 -18.45 -25.33
C TRP A 182 61.10 -19.85 -24.78
N GLU A 183 61.19 -20.05 -23.47
CA GLU A 183 60.84 -21.29 -22.79
C GLU A 183 59.32 -21.49 -22.64
N GLY A 184 58.53 -20.42 -22.81
CA GLY A 184 57.07 -20.49 -22.77
C GLY A 184 56.48 -20.82 -21.40
N THR A 185 57.14 -20.44 -20.30
CA THR A 185 56.65 -20.70 -18.94
C THR A 185 55.27 -20.08 -18.73
N ALA A 186 54.32 -20.86 -18.21
CA ALA A 186 52.96 -20.40 -17.96
C ALA A 186 52.95 -19.15 -17.05
N GLN A 187 52.19 -18.15 -17.46
CA GLN A 187 51.88 -16.97 -16.66
C GLN A 187 50.36 -16.86 -16.45
N SER A 188 49.95 -16.10 -15.45
CA SER A 188 48.55 -15.99 -15.06
C SER A 188 47.99 -14.60 -15.38
N ILE A 189 46.78 -14.58 -15.94
CA ILE A 189 45.89 -13.40 -15.99
C ILE A 189 44.79 -13.61 -14.95
N THR A 190 44.54 -12.61 -14.13
CA THR A 190 43.34 -12.57 -13.28
C THR A 190 42.18 -12.03 -14.10
N VAL A 191 41.05 -12.76 -14.13
CA VAL A 191 39.81 -12.32 -14.77
C VAL A 191 38.80 -11.97 -13.67
N THR A 192 38.26 -10.75 -13.71
CA THR A 192 37.17 -10.28 -12.84
C THR A 192 35.94 -9.99 -13.69
N SER A 193 34.87 -10.76 -13.50
CA SER A 193 33.63 -10.65 -14.29
C SER A 193 32.39 -10.95 -13.45
N ASN A 194 31.28 -10.27 -13.73
CA ASN A 194 29.94 -10.63 -13.22
C ASN A 194 29.04 -11.28 -14.31
N THR A 195 29.62 -11.58 -15.46
CA THR A 195 28.98 -12.26 -16.58
C THR A 195 29.87 -13.41 -17.10
N SER A 196 29.32 -14.30 -17.92
CA SER A 196 30.10 -15.36 -18.58
C SER A 196 31.14 -14.77 -19.53
N TRP A 197 32.31 -15.40 -19.61
CA TRP A 197 33.41 -15.02 -20.50
C TRP A 197 34.03 -16.26 -21.14
N THR A 198 34.65 -16.08 -22.30
CA THR A 198 35.44 -17.09 -23.04
C THR A 198 36.81 -16.49 -23.40
N VAL A 199 37.78 -17.34 -23.74
CA VAL A 199 39.10 -16.96 -24.23
C VAL A 199 39.30 -17.65 -25.57
N GLU A 200 39.76 -16.90 -26.58
CA GLU A 200 40.00 -17.35 -27.96
C GLU A 200 41.42 -17.00 -28.40
#